data_AF-A0A7S3BA87-F1
#
_entry.id   AF-A0A7S3BA87-F1
#
_cell.length_a   1.000
_cell.length_b   1.000
_cell.length_c   1.000
_cell.angle_alpha   90.00
_cell.angle_beta   90.00
_cell.angle_gamma   90.00
#
_symmetry.space_group_name_H-M   'P 1'
#
loop_
_entity.id
_entity.type
_entity.pdbx_description
1 polymer ?
#
loop_
_entity_poly.entity_id
_entity_poly.type
_entity_poly.pdbx_seq_one_letter_code
_entity_poly.pdbx_strand_id
1 'polypeptide(L)'
;RLPRDTPRLSPPARCMGAAAPAEALLTHSELNKALTAAEKAAAAGEHGRAAAALAMLASRKVSAELLKAADAGRRVKAIKRAAGAPETLRGAAVATMDAWRKEVTAQAAAAKTAASSQKASKKASQKAAAYAALDAASKNKLAALDEVYAAPSTGVFRERLAKALATDLSRSEKDFKVGDTITVADRMQKGYAYTLSAPIGEYDDPRFMPAYTPAEMLALGVFEGKYYNDGIFEFPREWYEGALKNKKLALRSNKALNATRADSRQPLGEWQRKGWLHKDDPRGWFQWYCRYHLGRRSPAEDSRQIGRWRSFGPRHTGQIRANCKEGDCTCRPRQRQGLLQWSYPYDV
;
A
#
# COMPACT_ATOMS: atom_id res chain seq x y z
N ARG A 1 72.06 -9.00 -40.71
CA ARG A 1 72.25 -8.61 -39.30
C ARG A 1 71.30 -9.48 -38.46
N LEU A 2 71.88 -10.34 -37.62
CA LEU A 2 71.24 -11.16 -36.57
C LEU A 2 70.52 -10.27 -35.52
N PRO A 3 69.86 -10.82 -34.48
CA PRO A 3 68.50 -11.35 -34.45
C PRO A 3 67.70 -10.63 -33.32
N ARG A 4 66.47 -11.06 -33.01
CA ARG A 4 65.96 -11.02 -31.62
C ARG A 4 64.71 -11.86 -31.46
N ASP A 5 64.92 -13.02 -30.85
CA ASP A 5 63.96 -13.76 -30.06
C ASP A 5 63.23 -12.85 -29.06
N THR A 6 61.91 -13.00 -28.96
CA THR A 6 61.21 -12.86 -27.68
C THR A 6 60.07 -13.88 -27.58
N PRO A 7 59.79 -14.42 -26.39
CA PRO A 7 59.03 -15.65 -26.23
C PRO A 7 57.52 -15.40 -26.19
N ARG A 8 56.73 -16.36 -26.69
CA ARG A 8 55.29 -16.44 -26.42
C ARG A 8 55.06 -16.60 -24.91
N LEU A 9 54.57 -15.54 -24.27
CA LEU A 9 53.98 -15.61 -22.94
C LEU A 9 52.63 -16.33 -23.04
N SER A 10 52.58 -17.57 -22.55
CA SER A 10 51.33 -18.25 -22.22
C SER A 10 50.57 -17.42 -21.18
N PRO A 11 49.24 -17.22 -21.33
CA PRO A 11 48.46 -16.57 -20.28
C PRO A 11 48.48 -17.44 -19.01
N PRO A 12 48.57 -16.84 -17.81
CA PRO A 12 48.56 -17.59 -16.57
C PRO A 12 47.22 -18.30 -16.42
N ALA A 13 47.28 -19.58 -16.04
CA ALA A 13 46.13 -20.38 -15.66
C ALA A 13 45.33 -19.60 -14.61
N ARG A 14 44.23 -18.99 -15.04
CA ARG A 14 43.24 -18.44 -14.12
C ARG A 14 42.63 -19.64 -13.43
N CYS A 15 43.06 -19.85 -12.19
CA CYS A 15 42.38 -20.68 -11.22
C CYS A 15 40.89 -20.33 -11.28
N MET A 16 40.10 -21.15 -11.98
CA MET A 16 38.68 -21.21 -11.75
C MET A 16 38.54 -21.73 -10.33
N GLY A 17 38.41 -20.81 -9.37
CA GLY A 17 37.88 -21.13 -8.07
C GLY A 17 36.54 -21.78 -8.33
N ALA A 18 36.50 -23.11 -8.26
CA ALA A 18 35.27 -23.86 -8.26
C ALA A 18 34.42 -23.26 -7.15
N ALA A 19 33.34 -22.58 -7.52
CA ALA A 19 32.30 -22.25 -6.58
C ALA A 19 31.92 -23.58 -5.92
N ALA A 20 32.14 -23.69 -4.61
CA ALA A 20 31.71 -24.85 -3.84
C ALA A 20 30.25 -25.13 -4.23
N PRO A 21 29.89 -26.38 -4.60
CA PRO A 21 28.54 -26.69 -5.04
C PRO A 21 27.60 -26.24 -3.93
N ALA A 22 26.59 -25.44 -4.29
CA ALA A 22 25.55 -25.03 -3.36
C ALA A 22 25.02 -26.30 -2.67
N GLU A 23 25.27 -26.43 -1.36
CA GLU A 23 24.86 -27.61 -0.60
C GLU A 23 23.37 -27.88 -0.85
N ALA A 24 23.08 -28.98 -1.54
CA ALA A 24 21.74 -29.32 -1.96
C ALA A 24 20.85 -29.55 -0.73
N LEU A 25 19.59 -29.08 -0.82
CA LEU A 25 18.55 -29.40 0.16
C LEU A 25 18.45 -30.92 0.33
N LEU A 26 18.33 -31.38 1.57
CA LEU A 26 17.98 -32.77 1.87
C LEU A 26 16.70 -33.16 1.11
N THR A 27 16.72 -34.32 0.49
CA THR A 27 15.51 -34.93 -0.04
C THR A 27 14.69 -35.58 1.08
N HIS A 28 13.39 -35.78 0.83
CA HIS A 28 12.51 -36.43 1.79
C HIS A 28 12.95 -37.86 2.13
N SER A 29 13.47 -38.60 1.14
CA SER A 29 14.00 -39.95 1.33
C SER A 29 15.26 -39.96 2.21
N GLU A 30 16.21 -39.07 1.94
CA GLU A 30 17.45 -38.97 2.74
C GLU A 30 17.15 -38.59 4.19
N LEU A 31 16.27 -37.60 4.42
CA LEU A 31 15.88 -37.17 5.76
C LEU A 31 15.22 -38.32 6.53
N ASN A 32 14.27 -39.02 5.91
CA ASN A 32 13.60 -40.15 6.55
C ASN A 32 14.55 -41.29 6.87
N LYS A 33 15.43 -41.66 5.93
CA LYS A 33 16.42 -42.72 6.10
C LYS A 33 17.36 -42.40 7.27
N ALA A 34 17.86 -41.17 7.35
CA ALA A 34 18.75 -40.73 8.42
C ALA A 34 18.05 -40.70 9.79
N LEU A 35 16.80 -40.21 9.84
CA LEU A 35 16.01 -40.22 11.08
C LEU A 35 15.70 -41.65 11.55
N THR A 36 15.35 -42.56 10.65
CA THR A 36 15.10 -43.98 11.00
C THR A 36 16.36 -44.66 11.50
N ALA A 37 17.52 -44.36 10.92
CA ALA A 37 18.79 -44.86 11.41
C ALA A 37 19.10 -44.35 12.82
N ALA A 38 18.87 -43.06 13.09
CA ALA A 38 19.05 -42.47 14.41
C ALA A 38 18.11 -43.05 15.47
N GLU A 39 16.83 -43.29 15.12
CA GLU A 39 15.85 -43.94 15.99
C GLU A 39 16.27 -45.37 16.36
N LYS A 40 16.68 -46.17 15.37
CA LYS A 40 17.15 -47.55 15.59
C LYS A 40 18.40 -47.58 16.49
N ALA A 41 19.37 -46.71 16.23
CA ALA A 41 20.57 -46.59 17.05
C ALA A 41 20.25 -46.19 18.50
N ALA A 42 19.32 -45.25 18.69
CA ALA A 42 18.90 -44.84 20.02
C ALA A 42 18.18 -45.96 20.79
N ALA A 43 17.34 -46.75 20.10
CA ALA A 43 16.64 -47.89 20.69
C ALA A 43 17.59 -49.04 21.07
N ALA A 44 18.69 -49.21 20.32
CA ALA A 44 19.71 -50.22 20.58
C ALA A 44 20.74 -49.82 21.66
N GLY A 45 20.62 -48.63 22.26
CA GLY A 45 21.61 -48.10 23.21
C GLY A 45 22.90 -47.58 22.56
N GLU A 46 22.99 -47.54 21.22
CA GLU A 46 24.10 -46.99 20.43
C GLU A 46 24.05 -45.45 20.40
N HIS A 47 24.02 -44.80 21.57
CA HIS A 47 23.75 -43.36 21.70
C HIS A 47 24.76 -42.46 20.98
N GLY A 48 26.03 -42.88 20.88
CA GLY A 48 27.05 -42.13 20.11
C GLY A 48 26.75 -42.10 18.61
N ARG A 49 26.26 -43.22 18.06
CA ARG A 49 25.86 -43.32 16.64
C ARG A 49 24.59 -42.51 16.37
N ALA A 50 23.62 -42.55 17.29
CA ALA A 50 22.42 -41.71 17.20
C ALA A 50 22.77 -40.21 17.24
N ALA A 51 23.69 -39.80 18.12
CA ALA A 51 24.14 -38.41 18.23
C ALA A 51 24.87 -37.94 16.96
N ALA A 52 25.75 -38.78 16.38
CA ALA A 52 26.43 -38.47 15.13
C ALA A 52 25.46 -38.32 13.95
N ALA A 53 24.44 -39.17 13.86
CA ALA A 53 23.40 -39.07 12.83
C ALA A 53 22.60 -37.76 12.94
N LEU A 54 22.27 -37.32 14.16
CA LEU A 54 21.62 -36.04 14.41
C LEU A 54 22.52 -34.86 14.06
N ALA A 55 23.80 -34.89 14.41
CA ALA A 55 24.76 -33.86 14.04
C ALA A 55 24.90 -33.72 12.50
N MET A 56 24.91 -34.84 11.76
CA MET A 56 24.90 -34.83 10.30
C MET A 56 23.62 -34.24 9.72
N LEU A 57 22.47 -34.45 10.37
CA LEU A 57 21.21 -33.82 9.96
C LEU A 57 21.16 -32.32 10.29
N ALA A 58 21.85 -31.88 11.34
CA ALA A 58 21.92 -30.49 11.76
C ALA A 58 22.72 -29.61 10.78
N SER A 59 23.72 -30.18 10.10
CA SER A 59 24.58 -29.46 9.14
C SER A 59 23.98 -29.36 7.73
N ARG A 60 22.85 -30.02 7.47
CA ARG A 60 22.24 -30.08 6.14
C ARG A 60 21.11 -29.05 5.99
N LYS A 61 20.99 -28.45 4.82
CA LYS A 61 19.87 -27.57 4.48
C LYS A 61 18.56 -28.35 4.40
N VAL A 62 17.53 -27.81 5.05
CA VAL A 62 16.16 -28.37 5.12
C VAL A 62 15.14 -27.25 4.88
N SER A 63 13.92 -27.61 4.45
CA SER A 63 12.80 -26.67 4.37
C SER A 63 11.72 -26.98 5.41
N ALA A 64 10.83 -26.02 5.67
CA ALA A 64 9.71 -26.20 6.60
C ALA A 64 8.76 -27.33 6.14
N GLU A 65 8.48 -27.38 4.84
CA GLU A 65 7.63 -28.39 4.20
C GLU A 65 8.23 -29.78 4.35
N LEU A 66 9.54 -29.90 4.14
CA LEU A 66 10.26 -31.16 4.26
C LEU A 66 10.22 -31.70 5.69
N LEU A 67 10.51 -30.84 6.68
CA LEU A 67 10.49 -31.21 8.10
C LEU A 67 9.08 -31.62 8.57
N LYS A 68 8.05 -30.92 8.07
CA LYS A 68 6.66 -31.23 8.36
C LYS A 68 6.25 -32.57 7.73
N ALA A 69 6.58 -32.79 6.46
CA ALA A 69 6.26 -34.03 5.76
C ALA A 69 6.90 -35.25 6.42
N ALA A 70 8.10 -35.11 6.99
CA ALA A 70 8.82 -36.21 7.63
C ALA A 70 8.54 -36.36 9.14
N ASP A 71 7.63 -35.57 9.72
CA ASP A 71 7.39 -35.46 11.16
C ASP A 71 8.68 -35.30 11.98
N ALA A 72 9.69 -34.66 11.39
CA ALA A 72 11.08 -34.72 11.84
C ALA A 72 11.25 -34.19 13.27
N GLY A 73 10.54 -33.12 13.63
CA GLY A 73 10.58 -32.55 14.98
C GLY A 73 10.01 -33.47 16.06
N ARG A 74 9.01 -34.31 15.74
CA ARG A 74 8.45 -35.29 16.68
C ARG A 74 9.43 -36.44 16.90
N ARG A 75 10.04 -36.91 15.81
CA ARG A 75 11.02 -38.01 15.79
C ARG A 75 12.28 -37.67 16.58
N VAL A 76 12.85 -36.48 16.36
CA VAL A 76 14.02 -36.01 17.14
C VAL A 76 13.68 -35.84 18.63
N LYS A 77 12.47 -35.41 18.98
CA LYS A 77 12.01 -35.39 20.39
C LYS A 77 11.90 -36.78 21.00
N ALA A 78 11.49 -37.79 20.24
CA ALA A 78 11.45 -39.17 20.69
C ALA A 78 12.85 -39.71 20.96
N ILE A 79 13.80 -39.48 20.03
CA ILE A 79 15.23 -39.84 20.21
C ILE A 79 15.81 -39.18 21.47
N LYS A 80 15.52 -37.89 21.69
CA LYS A 80 15.96 -37.15 22.89
C LYS A 80 15.47 -37.81 24.20
N ARG A 81 14.32 -38.47 24.17
CA ARG A 81 13.66 -39.10 25.33
C ARG A 81 13.88 -40.60 25.41
N ALA A 82 14.75 -41.18 24.59
CA ALA A 82 15.07 -42.60 24.65
C ALA A 82 15.58 -43.01 26.06
N ALA A 83 15.23 -44.20 26.51
CA ALA A 83 15.67 -44.74 27.79
C ALA A 83 17.21 -44.78 27.82
N GLY A 84 17.81 -44.36 28.94
CA GLY A 84 19.27 -44.33 29.10
C GLY A 84 20.00 -43.23 28.30
N ALA A 85 19.29 -42.35 27.56
CA ALA A 85 19.92 -41.35 26.70
C ALA A 85 20.87 -40.41 27.49
N PRO A 86 22.17 -40.38 27.17
CA PRO A 86 23.15 -39.50 27.82
C PRO A 86 22.96 -38.03 27.39
N GLU A 87 23.56 -37.10 28.13
CA GLU A 87 23.48 -35.68 27.81
C GLU A 87 24.00 -35.34 26.40
N THR A 88 24.99 -36.07 25.91
CA THR A 88 25.54 -35.91 24.56
C THR A 88 24.48 -36.11 23.47
N LEU A 89 23.64 -37.16 23.59
CA LEU A 89 22.53 -37.42 22.67
C LEU A 89 21.43 -36.38 22.81
N ARG A 90 21.11 -35.97 24.04
CA ARG A 90 20.10 -34.92 24.29
C ARG A 90 20.54 -33.57 23.72
N GLY A 91 21.82 -33.23 23.85
CA GLY A 91 22.44 -32.04 23.29
C GLY A 91 22.41 -32.05 21.77
N ALA A 92 22.78 -33.16 21.13
CA ALA A 92 22.72 -33.32 19.67
C ALA A 92 21.29 -33.13 19.13
N ALA A 93 20.28 -33.68 19.81
CA ALA A 93 18.88 -33.51 19.42
C ALA A 93 18.40 -32.05 19.51
N VAL A 94 18.80 -31.34 20.58
CA VAL A 94 18.49 -29.90 20.73
C VAL A 94 19.18 -29.08 19.64
N ALA A 95 20.48 -29.28 19.44
CA ALA A 95 21.26 -28.59 18.42
C ALA A 95 20.69 -28.79 17.01
N THR A 96 20.22 -30.01 16.70
CA THR A 96 19.58 -30.31 15.41
C THR A 96 18.29 -29.52 15.20
N MET A 97 17.40 -29.50 16.19
CA MET A 97 16.15 -28.74 16.11
C MET A 97 16.40 -27.23 16.03
N ASP A 98 17.40 -26.72 16.74
CA ASP A 98 17.77 -25.31 16.71
C ASP A 98 18.38 -24.91 15.36
N ALA A 99 19.23 -25.75 14.77
CA ALA A 99 19.79 -25.54 13.44
C ALA A 99 18.67 -25.47 12.38
N TRP A 100 17.75 -26.44 12.40
CA TRP A 100 16.58 -26.44 11.51
C TRP A 100 15.68 -25.21 11.70
N ARG A 101 15.43 -24.78 12.94
CA ARG A 101 14.66 -23.58 13.22
C ARG A 101 15.33 -22.32 12.64
N LYS A 102 16.66 -22.19 12.82
CA LYS A 102 17.43 -21.06 12.26
C LYS A 102 17.35 -21.04 10.73
N GLU A 103 17.55 -22.18 10.09
CA GLU A 103 17.50 -22.30 8.62
C GLU A 103 16.11 -21.95 8.07
N VAL A 104 15.04 -22.52 8.63
CA VAL A 104 13.66 -22.22 8.20
C VAL A 104 13.34 -20.73 8.39
N THR A 105 13.80 -20.12 9.49
CA THR A 105 13.59 -18.70 9.76
C THR A 105 14.33 -17.83 8.74
N ALA A 106 15.58 -18.18 8.41
CA ALA A 106 16.38 -17.48 7.40
C ALA A 106 15.75 -17.58 5.99
N GLN A 107 15.31 -18.78 5.59
CA GLN A 107 14.60 -19.00 4.33
C GLN A 107 13.30 -18.19 4.26
N ALA A 108 12.53 -18.13 5.34
CA ALA A 108 11.30 -17.33 5.41
C ALA A 108 11.58 -15.82 5.30
N ALA A 109 12.65 -15.33 5.92
CA ALA A 109 13.06 -13.93 5.80
C ALA A 109 13.51 -13.59 4.35
N ALA A 110 14.32 -14.45 3.74
CA ALA A 110 14.77 -14.30 2.36
C ALA A 110 13.59 -14.32 1.37
N ALA A 111 12.63 -15.24 1.54
CA ALA A 111 11.43 -15.32 0.73
C ALA A 111 10.56 -14.06 0.85
N LYS A 112 10.41 -13.49 2.06
CA LYS A 112 9.70 -12.20 2.27
C LYS A 112 10.39 -11.05 1.54
N THR A 113 11.71 -10.97 1.62
CA THR A 113 12.49 -9.94 0.91
C THR A 113 12.37 -10.08 -0.60
N ALA A 114 12.52 -11.30 -1.14
CA ALA A 114 12.37 -11.57 -2.57
C ALA A 114 10.95 -11.24 -3.07
N ALA A 115 9.91 -11.63 -2.33
CA ALA A 115 8.53 -11.31 -2.66
C ALA A 115 8.25 -9.79 -2.63
N SER A 116 8.84 -9.06 -1.68
CA SER A 116 8.76 -7.59 -1.61
C SER A 116 9.40 -6.94 -2.83
N SER A 117 10.62 -7.36 -3.19
CA SER A 117 11.35 -6.86 -4.36
C SER A 117 10.63 -7.17 -5.68
N GLN A 118 10.11 -8.39 -5.84
CA GLN A 118 9.29 -8.76 -7.00
C GLN A 118 8.01 -7.91 -7.10
N LYS A 119 7.33 -7.68 -5.97
CA LYS A 119 6.14 -6.82 -5.92
C LYS A 119 6.47 -5.37 -6.29
N ALA A 120 7.61 -4.86 -5.84
CA ALA A 120 8.09 -3.52 -6.20
C ALA A 120 8.40 -3.40 -7.69
N SER A 121 9.14 -4.37 -8.26
CA SER A 121 9.47 -4.44 -9.68
C SER A 121 8.23 -4.52 -10.58
N LYS A 122 7.27 -5.40 -10.22
CA LYS A 122 5.99 -5.51 -10.92
C LYS A 122 5.21 -4.20 -10.90
N LYS A 123 5.16 -3.53 -9.73
CA LYS A 123 4.49 -2.23 -9.58
C LYS A 123 5.16 -1.13 -10.41
N ALA A 124 6.50 -1.10 -10.46
CA ALA A 124 7.24 -0.15 -11.29
C ALA A 124 6.97 -0.37 -12.79
N SER A 125 6.96 -1.63 -13.24
CA SER A 125 6.68 -2.00 -14.63
C SER A 125 5.25 -1.63 -15.04
N GLN A 126 4.25 -1.93 -14.20
CA GLN A 126 2.86 -1.53 -14.43
C GLN A 126 2.68 -0.01 -14.48
N LYS A 127 3.39 0.72 -13.63
CA LYS A 127 3.37 2.19 -13.62
C LYS A 127 3.98 2.75 -14.91
N ALA A 128 5.13 2.24 -15.35
CA ALA A 128 5.79 2.68 -16.57
C ALA A 128 4.88 2.48 -17.80
N ALA A 129 4.22 1.32 -17.90
CA ALA A 129 3.24 1.06 -18.96
C ALA A 129 2.05 2.03 -18.92
N ALA A 130 1.52 2.32 -17.73
CA ALA A 130 0.41 3.27 -17.56
C ALA A 130 0.78 4.71 -17.93
N TYR A 131 2.05 5.10 -17.82
CA TYR A 131 2.52 6.44 -18.17
C TYR A 131 2.81 6.55 -19.67
N ALA A 132 3.28 5.48 -20.31
CA ALA A 132 3.72 5.50 -21.71
C ALA A 132 2.64 6.03 -22.67
N ALA A 133 1.38 5.66 -22.45
CA ALA A 133 0.22 6.03 -23.28
C ALA A 133 -0.31 7.45 -23.06
N LEU A 134 0.25 8.23 -22.13
CA LEU A 134 -0.22 9.59 -21.81
C LEU A 134 0.53 10.66 -22.59
N ASP A 135 -0.10 11.83 -22.75
CA ASP A 135 0.55 13.03 -23.27
C ASP A 135 1.67 13.53 -22.34
N ALA A 136 2.53 14.40 -22.87
CA ALA A 136 3.70 14.91 -22.14
C ALA A 136 3.31 15.72 -20.89
N ALA A 137 2.23 16.50 -20.94
CA ALA A 137 1.79 17.31 -19.80
C ALA A 137 1.28 16.43 -18.66
N SER A 138 0.51 15.39 -18.97
CA SER A 138 0.06 14.37 -18.01
C SER A 138 1.23 13.63 -17.37
N LYS A 139 2.28 13.30 -18.13
CA LYS A 139 3.52 12.68 -17.61
C LYS A 139 4.24 13.61 -16.62
N ASN A 140 4.35 14.90 -16.94
CA ASN A 140 5.00 15.90 -16.08
C ASN A 140 4.23 16.08 -14.75
N LYS A 141 2.91 16.20 -14.81
CA LYS A 141 2.03 16.25 -13.62
C LYS A 141 2.24 15.03 -12.72
N LEU A 142 2.27 13.84 -13.31
CA LEU A 142 2.45 12.60 -12.55
C LEU A 142 3.86 12.46 -11.94
N ALA A 143 4.90 12.92 -12.65
CA ALA A 143 6.27 12.97 -12.11
C ALA A 143 6.37 13.91 -10.91
N ALA A 144 5.80 15.12 -11.00
CA ALA A 144 5.72 16.05 -9.87
C ALA A 144 4.97 15.44 -8.68
N LEU A 145 3.85 14.76 -8.91
CA LEU A 145 3.14 14.02 -7.86
C LEU A 145 4.02 12.92 -7.24
N ASP A 146 4.80 12.19 -8.03
CA ASP A 146 5.70 11.16 -7.51
C ASP A 146 6.75 11.75 -6.56
N GLU A 147 7.33 12.91 -6.89
CA GLU A 147 8.28 13.61 -6.03
C GLU A 147 7.63 14.10 -4.72
N VAL A 148 6.43 14.67 -4.81
CA VAL A 148 5.65 15.08 -3.63
C VAL A 148 5.43 13.91 -2.68
N TYR A 149 5.04 12.76 -3.22
CA TYR A 149 4.72 11.58 -2.43
C TYR A 149 5.92 10.72 -2.03
N ALA A 150 7.10 10.98 -2.59
CA ALA A 150 8.36 10.44 -2.09
C ALA A 150 8.80 11.10 -0.76
N ALA A 151 7.98 11.98 -0.18
CA ALA A 151 8.25 12.62 1.10
C ALA A 151 8.34 11.60 2.25
N PRO A 152 9.31 11.74 3.18
CA PRO A 152 9.46 10.85 4.32
C PRO A 152 8.46 11.13 5.46
N SER A 153 7.83 12.31 5.47
CA SER A 153 6.91 12.73 6.53
C SER A 153 5.79 13.62 5.98
N THR A 154 4.74 13.82 6.77
CA THR A 154 3.64 14.74 6.41
C THR A 154 4.11 16.20 6.33
N GLY A 155 5.12 16.60 7.11
CA GLY A 155 5.70 17.95 7.03
C GLY A 155 6.35 18.18 5.66
N VAL A 156 7.28 17.30 5.28
CA VAL A 156 7.97 17.37 3.98
C VAL A 156 6.98 17.20 2.82
N PHE A 157 5.94 16.37 2.98
CA PHE A 157 4.87 16.24 1.99
C PHE A 157 4.18 17.58 1.73
N ARG A 158 3.83 18.33 2.78
CA ARG A 158 3.18 19.65 2.64
C ARG A 158 4.07 20.66 1.96
N GLU A 159 5.36 20.68 2.32
CA GLU A 159 6.35 21.55 1.67
C GLU A 159 6.49 21.25 0.18
N ARG A 160 6.61 19.96 -0.19
CA ARG A 160 6.70 19.56 -1.60
C ARG A 160 5.40 19.84 -2.35
N LEU A 161 4.24 19.61 -1.72
CA LEU A 161 2.94 19.92 -2.32
C LEU A 161 2.81 21.43 -2.59
N ALA A 162 3.22 22.27 -1.64
CA ALA A 162 3.25 23.72 -1.82
C ALA A 162 4.15 24.14 -2.99
N LYS A 163 5.33 23.54 -3.12
CA LYS A 163 6.22 23.77 -4.27
C LYS A 163 5.59 23.35 -5.59
N ALA A 164 4.93 22.19 -5.62
CA ALA A 164 4.24 21.71 -6.83
C ALA A 164 3.07 22.63 -7.24
N LEU A 165 2.31 23.14 -6.26
CA LEU A 165 1.21 24.10 -6.51
C LEU A 165 1.71 25.44 -7.06
N ALA A 166 2.94 25.84 -6.73
CA ALA A 166 3.56 27.07 -7.21
C ALA A 166 4.14 26.97 -8.64
N THR A 167 4.11 25.77 -9.26
CA THR A 167 4.55 25.59 -10.66
C THR A 167 3.43 25.94 -11.64
N ASP A 168 3.80 26.08 -12.91
CA ASP A 168 2.89 26.24 -14.06
C ASP A 168 2.01 25.01 -14.35
N LEU A 169 2.29 23.87 -13.71
CA LEU A 169 1.45 22.67 -13.79
C LEU A 169 0.08 22.86 -13.11
N SER A 170 -0.02 23.81 -12.17
CA SER A 170 -1.24 24.12 -11.42
C SER A 170 -1.92 25.37 -11.98
N ARG A 171 -3.25 25.41 -11.91
CA ARG A 171 -4.06 26.51 -12.44
C ARG A 171 -4.72 27.30 -11.33
N SER A 172 -4.86 28.61 -11.53
CA SER A 172 -5.66 29.45 -10.65
C SER A 172 -7.14 29.21 -10.91
N GLU A 173 -7.99 29.40 -9.91
CA GLU A 173 -9.44 29.35 -10.08
C GLU A 173 -9.95 30.22 -11.23
N LYS A 174 -9.40 31.44 -11.34
CA LYS A 174 -9.73 32.38 -12.42
C LYS A 174 -9.32 31.91 -13.81
N ASP A 175 -8.50 30.87 -13.94
CA ASP A 175 -8.04 30.37 -15.24
C ASP A 175 -8.97 29.29 -15.79
N PHE A 176 -9.94 28.80 -15.01
CA PHE A 176 -10.94 27.83 -15.47
C PHE A 176 -12.11 28.56 -16.13
N LYS A 177 -12.49 28.12 -17.33
CA LYS A 177 -13.52 28.73 -18.17
C LYS A 177 -14.42 27.66 -18.78
N VAL A 178 -15.67 28.03 -19.05
CA VAL A 178 -16.58 27.20 -19.83
C VAL A 178 -15.95 26.93 -21.20
N GLY A 179 -15.99 25.67 -21.64
CA GLY A 179 -15.33 25.19 -22.86
C GLY A 179 -13.93 24.60 -22.63
N ASP A 180 -13.31 24.83 -21.46
CA ASP A 180 -12.02 24.23 -21.15
C ASP A 180 -12.12 22.70 -21.09
N THR A 181 -11.13 22.03 -21.65
CA THR A 181 -10.96 20.58 -21.50
C THR A 181 -9.97 20.29 -20.38
N ILE A 182 -10.42 19.54 -19.37
CA ILE A 182 -9.62 19.11 -18.23
C ILE A 182 -9.12 17.69 -18.49
N THR A 183 -7.80 17.51 -18.56
CA THR A 183 -7.17 16.18 -18.62
C THR A 183 -6.71 15.74 -17.24
N VAL A 184 -7.19 14.58 -16.81
CA VAL A 184 -6.94 14.03 -15.47
C VAL A 184 -5.67 13.18 -15.45
N ALA A 185 -4.77 13.56 -14.55
CA ALA A 185 -3.47 12.92 -14.35
C ALA A 185 -3.16 12.81 -12.85
N ASP A 186 -3.92 11.99 -12.13
CA ASP A 186 -3.71 11.70 -10.71
C ASP A 186 -3.24 10.24 -10.47
N ARG A 187 -2.95 9.89 -9.22
CA ARG A 187 -2.38 8.57 -8.92
C ARG A 187 -3.37 7.41 -9.15
N MET A 188 -4.67 7.68 -9.10
CA MET A 188 -5.78 6.73 -9.28
C MET A 188 -6.39 6.75 -10.69
N GLN A 189 -6.58 7.92 -11.30
CA GLN A 189 -7.19 8.07 -12.63
C GLN A 189 -6.25 8.78 -13.60
N LYS A 190 -6.14 8.24 -14.82
CA LYS A 190 -5.24 8.73 -15.88
C LYS A 190 -5.94 8.61 -17.22
N GLY A 191 -5.73 9.58 -18.12
CA GLY A 191 -6.26 9.54 -19.49
C GLY A 191 -7.77 9.76 -19.59
N TYR A 192 -8.44 10.13 -18.49
CA TYR A 192 -9.80 10.64 -18.54
C TYR A 192 -9.75 12.14 -18.81
N ALA A 193 -10.67 12.64 -19.64
CA ALA A 193 -10.84 14.06 -19.89
C ALA A 193 -12.32 14.43 -19.93
N TYR A 194 -12.62 15.67 -19.57
CA TYR A 194 -13.97 16.21 -19.62
C TYR A 194 -13.94 17.72 -19.90
N THR A 195 -15.01 18.22 -20.49
CA THR A 195 -15.17 19.65 -20.80
C THR A 195 -16.00 20.33 -19.71
N LEU A 196 -15.63 21.56 -19.35
CA LEU A 196 -16.43 22.40 -18.48
C LEU A 196 -17.60 23.00 -19.24
N SER A 197 -18.82 22.74 -18.79
CA SER A 197 -20.07 23.20 -19.42
C SER A 197 -20.80 24.26 -18.61
N ALA A 198 -20.34 24.57 -17.39
CA ALA A 198 -20.90 25.60 -16.54
C ALA A 198 -19.77 26.38 -15.83
N PRO A 199 -20.02 27.63 -15.40
CA PRO A 199 -19.09 28.37 -14.56
C PRO A 199 -18.82 27.63 -13.25
N ILE A 200 -17.63 27.85 -12.69
CA ILE A 200 -17.27 27.29 -11.39
C ILE A 200 -18.22 27.80 -10.30
N GLY A 201 -18.67 26.89 -9.43
CA GLY A 201 -19.56 27.20 -8.31
C GLY A 201 -21.03 27.41 -8.68
N GLU A 202 -21.39 27.42 -9.96
CA GLU A 202 -22.79 27.48 -10.38
C GLU A 202 -23.41 26.08 -10.42
N TYR A 203 -24.61 25.94 -9.86
CA TYR A 203 -25.38 24.70 -9.84
C TYR A 203 -26.72 24.93 -10.55
N ASP A 204 -27.06 24.08 -11.52
CA ASP A 204 -28.29 24.18 -12.32
C ASP A 204 -29.48 23.46 -11.69
N ASP A 205 -29.23 22.44 -10.86
CA ASP A 205 -30.28 21.72 -10.13
C ASP A 205 -30.63 22.41 -8.79
N PRO A 206 -31.85 23.00 -8.66
CA PRO A 206 -32.27 23.69 -7.44
C PRO A 206 -32.41 22.76 -6.23
N ARG A 207 -32.41 21.44 -6.45
CA ARG A 207 -32.47 20.44 -5.38
C ARG A 207 -31.10 20.21 -4.74
N PHE A 208 -30.03 20.81 -5.27
CA PHE A 208 -28.66 20.64 -4.78
C PHE A 208 -28.10 21.96 -4.24
N MET A 209 -28.10 22.06 -2.91
CA MET A 209 -27.63 23.24 -2.17
C MET A 209 -26.61 22.80 -1.10
N PRO A 210 -25.37 22.45 -1.50
CA PRO A 210 -24.33 22.04 -0.57
C PRO A 210 -23.96 23.18 0.38
N ALA A 211 -23.72 22.86 1.66
CA ALA A 211 -23.38 23.84 2.68
C ALA A 211 -21.91 24.31 2.61
N TYR A 212 -21.04 23.51 1.97
CA TYR A 212 -19.62 23.80 1.84
C TYR A 212 -19.16 23.55 0.40
N THR A 213 -18.32 24.43 -0.13
CA THR A 213 -17.59 24.20 -1.38
C THR A 213 -16.53 23.10 -1.21
N PRO A 214 -16.04 22.48 -2.29
CA PRO A 214 -14.93 21.54 -2.22
C PRO A 214 -13.68 22.13 -1.53
N ALA A 215 -13.38 23.41 -1.79
CA ALA A 215 -12.27 24.13 -1.16
C ALA A 215 -12.44 24.20 0.36
N GLU A 216 -13.63 24.58 0.85
CA GLU A 216 -13.94 24.65 2.28
C GLU A 216 -13.87 23.27 2.94
N MET A 217 -14.41 22.24 2.28
CA MET A 217 -14.33 20.87 2.77
C MET A 217 -12.88 20.41 2.96
N LEU A 218 -12.02 20.65 1.97
CA LEU A 218 -10.57 20.35 2.06
C LEU A 218 -9.92 21.15 3.20
N ALA A 219 -10.25 22.44 3.34
CA ALA A 219 -9.76 23.32 4.38
C ALA A 219 -10.26 22.95 5.79
N LEU A 220 -11.34 22.19 5.91
CA LEU A 220 -11.83 21.56 7.15
C LEU A 220 -11.22 20.17 7.41
N GLY A 221 -10.50 19.61 6.44
CA GLY A 221 -9.73 18.38 6.57
C GLY A 221 -10.54 17.10 6.39
N VAL A 222 -11.57 17.13 5.55
CA VAL A 222 -12.36 15.94 5.20
C VAL A 222 -11.50 14.76 4.78
N PHE A 223 -12.02 13.55 5.04
CA PHE A 223 -11.41 12.27 4.66
C PHE A 223 -9.95 12.12 5.11
N GLU A 224 -9.71 12.51 6.37
CA GLU A 224 -8.46 12.35 7.09
C GLU A 224 -7.26 13.04 6.40
N GLY A 225 -7.54 14.08 5.61
CA GLY A 225 -6.55 14.87 4.89
C GLY A 225 -5.85 14.17 3.73
N LYS A 226 -6.26 12.94 3.37
CA LYS A 226 -5.56 12.12 2.36
C LYS A 226 -6.35 11.89 1.09
N TYR A 227 -7.67 11.85 1.16
CA TYR A 227 -8.46 11.16 0.14
C TYR A 227 -8.31 11.68 -1.28
N TYR A 228 -8.18 13.00 -1.45
CA TYR A 228 -8.04 13.61 -2.78
C TYR A 228 -6.99 14.71 -2.82
N ASN A 229 -5.87 14.50 -2.12
CA ASN A 229 -4.73 15.41 -2.09
C ASN A 229 -3.68 15.13 -3.19
N ASP A 230 -4.00 14.26 -4.14
CA ASP A 230 -3.29 14.06 -5.42
C ASP A 230 -4.00 14.70 -6.63
N GLY A 231 -5.17 15.32 -6.44
CA GLY A 231 -5.90 16.04 -7.50
C GLY A 231 -5.39 17.45 -7.79
N ILE A 232 -4.20 17.82 -7.31
CA ILE A 232 -3.69 19.21 -7.31
C ILE A 232 -3.51 19.86 -8.68
N PHE A 233 -3.46 19.06 -9.74
CA PHE A 233 -3.34 19.52 -11.12
C PHE A 233 -4.63 19.39 -11.94
N GLU A 234 -5.71 18.94 -11.30
CA GLU A 234 -7.06 18.85 -11.86
C GLU A 234 -7.94 20.03 -11.40
N PHE A 235 -7.80 20.47 -10.15
CA PHE A 235 -8.60 21.52 -9.54
C PHE A 235 -7.80 22.80 -9.25
N PRO A 236 -8.46 23.94 -8.98
CA PRO A 236 -7.79 25.19 -8.62
C PRO A 236 -6.78 25.01 -7.49
N ARG A 237 -5.59 25.61 -7.65
CA ARG A 237 -4.54 25.52 -6.63
C ARG A 237 -4.98 26.11 -5.28
N GLU A 238 -5.84 27.13 -5.33
CA GLU A 238 -6.35 27.86 -4.17
C GLU A 238 -7.08 26.91 -3.18
N TRP A 239 -7.74 25.87 -3.69
CA TRP A 239 -8.42 24.86 -2.86
C TRP A 239 -7.43 24.12 -1.96
N TYR A 240 -6.25 23.82 -2.48
CA TYR A 240 -5.20 23.09 -1.77
C TYR A 240 -4.32 24.02 -0.94
N GLU A 241 -4.07 25.25 -1.38
CA GLU A 241 -3.37 26.27 -0.62
C GLU A 241 -4.09 26.58 0.70
N GLY A 242 -5.42 26.75 0.66
CA GLY A 242 -6.23 26.92 1.87
C GLY A 242 -6.12 25.73 2.83
N ALA A 243 -6.18 24.50 2.30
CA ALA A 243 -6.02 23.29 3.10
C ALA A 243 -4.59 23.11 3.67
N LEU A 244 -3.56 23.55 2.95
CA LEU A 244 -2.17 23.58 3.44
C LEU A 244 -2.00 24.60 4.55
N LYS A 245 -2.54 25.81 4.38
CA LYS A 245 -2.54 26.87 5.41
C LYS A 245 -3.16 26.36 6.71
N ASN A 246 -4.27 25.62 6.62
CA ASN A 246 -4.94 25.01 7.76
C ASN A 246 -4.30 23.70 8.25
N LYS A 247 -3.17 23.27 7.65
CA LYS A 247 -2.47 22.02 7.97
C LYS A 247 -3.39 20.79 7.90
N LYS A 248 -4.30 20.76 6.95
CA LYS A 248 -5.34 19.72 6.79
C LYS A 248 -5.03 18.61 5.80
N LEU A 249 -3.99 18.75 4.98
CA LEU A 249 -3.55 17.69 4.06
C LEU A 249 -2.51 16.78 4.71
N ALA A 250 -2.50 15.49 4.37
CA ALA A 250 -1.56 14.52 4.92
C ALA A 250 -1.14 13.40 3.95
N LEU A 251 0.13 13.00 4.04
CA LEU A 251 0.70 11.90 3.27
C LEU A 251 0.00 10.56 3.57
N ARG A 252 -0.38 10.36 4.83
CA ARG A 252 -1.12 9.19 5.33
C ARG A 252 -2.43 9.66 5.96
N SER A 253 -3.47 8.82 5.91
CA SER A 253 -4.76 9.16 6.52
C SER A 253 -4.54 9.41 8.01
N ASN A 254 -4.93 10.60 8.47
CA ASN A 254 -4.89 10.98 9.88
C ASN A 254 -6.26 11.50 10.33
N LYS A 255 -6.97 10.69 11.13
CA LYS A 255 -8.30 11.04 11.65
C LYS A 255 -8.31 12.33 12.46
N ALA A 256 -7.20 12.72 13.07
CA ALA A 256 -7.12 13.96 13.84
C ALA A 256 -7.25 15.23 12.98
N LEU A 257 -7.13 15.10 11.65
CA LEU A 257 -7.30 16.22 10.73
C LEU A 257 -8.77 16.51 10.39
N ASN A 258 -9.63 15.49 10.47
CA ASN A 258 -11.07 15.64 10.33
C ASN A 258 -11.60 16.65 11.37
N ALA A 259 -12.59 17.46 10.99
CA ALA A 259 -13.17 18.49 11.86
C ALA A 259 -13.67 17.92 13.20
N THR A 260 -14.29 16.73 13.17
CA THR A 260 -14.79 16.06 14.39
C THR A 260 -13.81 15.05 14.99
N ARG A 261 -12.62 14.91 14.39
CA ARG A 261 -11.58 13.91 14.75
C ARG A 261 -12.05 12.44 14.67
N ALA A 262 -13.22 12.17 14.09
CA ALA A 262 -13.76 10.84 13.86
C ALA A 262 -13.60 10.39 12.40
N ASP A 263 -13.59 9.09 12.14
CA ASP A 263 -13.75 8.53 10.81
C ASP A 263 -15.24 8.35 10.46
N SER A 264 -15.60 8.36 9.18
CA SER A 264 -17.00 8.15 8.75
C SER A 264 -17.17 7.39 7.44
N ARG A 265 -16.11 7.29 6.62
CA ARG A 265 -16.16 6.62 5.31
C ARG A 265 -15.99 5.11 5.40
N GLN A 266 -16.60 4.41 4.44
CA GLN A 266 -16.29 3.00 4.17
C GLN A 266 -15.01 2.89 3.30
N PRO A 267 -14.26 1.77 3.39
CA PRO A 267 -13.11 1.52 2.52
C PRO A 267 -13.52 1.47 1.04
N LEU A 268 -12.65 1.93 0.13
CA LEU A 268 -12.95 2.00 -1.32
C LEU A 268 -13.42 0.66 -1.92
N GLY A 269 -12.83 -0.46 -1.48
CA GLY A 269 -13.24 -1.80 -1.94
C GLY A 269 -14.69 -2.15 -1.61
N GLU A 270 -15.24 -1.61 -0.51
CA GLU A 270 -16.65 -1.80 -0.16
C GLU A 270 -17.57 -0.99 -1.09
N TRP A 271 -17.14 0.22 -1.49
CA TRP A 271 -17.86 1.01 -2.50
C TRP A 271 -17.86 0.34 -3.87
N GLN A 272 -16.74 -0.27 -4.26
CA GLN A 272 -16.63 -1.07 -5.48
C GLN A 272 -17.56 -2.28 -5.44
N ARG A 273 -17.53 -3.06 -4.36
CA ARG A 273 -18.38 -4.25 -4.16
C ARG A 273 -19.87 -3.94 -4.29
N LYS A 274 -20.30 -2.76 -3.84
CA LYS A 274 -21.70 -2.31 -3.91
C LYS A 274 -22.08 -1.65 -5.24
N GLY A 275 -21.16 -1.50 -6.18
CA GLY A 275 -21.43 -0.79 -7.44
C GLY A 275 -21.76 0.70 -7.23
N TRP A 276 -21.26 1.31 -6.15
CA TRP A 276 -21.58 2.70 -5.79
C TRP A 276 -20.68 3.74 -6.45
N LEU A 277 -19.66 3.30 -7.19
CA LEU A 277 -18.73 4.15 -7.91
C LEU A 277 -19.11 4.24 -9.39
N HIS A 278 -19.00 5.43 -9.94
CA HIS A 278 -19.13 5.66 -11.38
C HIS A 278 -17.75 5.50 -12.03
N LYS A 279 -17.70 4.99 -13.27
CA LYS A 279 -16.42 4.77 -13.99
C LYS A 279 -15.61 6.06 -14.16
N ASP A 280 -16.32 7.16 -14.34
CA ASP A 280 -15.69 8.47 -14.54
C ASP A 280 -15.25 9.06 -13.21
N ASP A 281 -15.91 8.70 -12.09
CA ASP A 281 -15.61 9.17 -10.73
C ASP A 281 -15.23 7.99 -9.82
N PRO A 282 -14.01 7.41 -9.99
CA PRO A 282 -13.57 6.25 -9.21
C PRO A 282 -13.40 6.52 -7.70
N ARG A 283 -13.42 7.79 -7.28
CA ARG A 283 -13.46 8.24 -5.88
C ARG A 283 -14.88 8.66 -5.43
N GLY A 284 -15.90 8.33 -6.21
CA GLY A 284 -17.30 8.49 -5.84
C GLY A 284 -17.71 9.94 -5.55
N TRP A 285 -18.64 10.10 -4.60
CA TRP A 285 -19.34 11.35 -4.29
C TRP A 285 -18.44 12.59 -4.29
N PHE A 286 -17.36 12.60 -3.52
CA PHE A 286 -16.57 13.82 -3.35
C PHE A 286 -15.84 14.22 -4.64
N GLN A 287 -15.36 13.26 -5.43
CA GLN A 287 -14.75 13.56 -6.72
C GLN A 287 -15.80 14.02 -7.73
N TRP A 288 -16.97 13.39 -7.75
CA TRP A 288 -18.10 13.89 -8.55
C TRP A 288 -18.42 15.34 -8.16
N TYR A 289 -18.51 15.65 -6.86
CA TYR A 289 -18.83 16.99 -6.38
C TYR A 289 -17.75 18.01 -6.76
N CYS A 290 -16.46 17.68 -6.60
CA CYS A 290 -15.36 18.55 -7.04
C CYS A 290 -15.50 18.90 -8.53
N ARG A 291 -15.81 17.93 -9.39
CA ARG A 291 -15.94 18.16 -10.84
C ARG A 291 -17.21 18.87 -11.22
N TYR A 292 -18.32 18.55 -10.56
CA TYR A 292 -19.59 19.23 -10.73
C TYR A 292 -19.47 20.72 -10.35
N HIS A 293 -18.85 21.01 -9.21
CA HIS A 293 -18.53 22.37 -8.77
C HIS A 293 -17.54 23.07 -9.71
N LEU A 294 -16.57 22.35 -10.29
CA LEU A 294 -15.67 22.91 -11.30
C LEU A 294 -16.37 23.29 -12.61
N GLY A 295 -17.56 22.74 -12.87
CA GLY A 295 -18.37 23.03 -14.06
C GLY A 295 -18.61 21.84 -15.00
N ARG A 296 -18.18 20.62 -14.65
CA ARG A 296 -18.53 19.41 -15.42
C ARG A 296 -20.02 19.10 -15.24
N ARG A 297 -20.70 18.70 -16.31
CA ARG A 297 -22.06 18.12 -16.26
C ARG A 297 -22.10 16.72 -16.85
N SER A 298 -22.86 15.85 -16.21
CA SER A 298 -23.17 14.49 -16.62
C SER A 298 -24.59 14.17 -16.15
N PRO A 299 -25.64 14.51 -16.93
CA PRO A 299 -27.02 14.59 -16.43
C PRO A 299 -27.51 13.36 -15.66
N ALA A 300 -27.16 12.15 -16.13
CA ALA A 300 -27.54 10.90 -15.47
C ALA A 300 -26.82 10.69 -14.14
N GLU A 301 -25.52 10.94 -14.07
CA GLU A 301 -24.74 10.79 -12.84
C GLU A 301 -25.02 11.94 -11.87
N ASP A 302 -25.23 13.16 -12.37
CA ASP A 302 -25.61 14.33 -11.58
C ASP A 302 -26.93 14.08 -10.86
N SER A 303 -27.97 13.65 -11.60
CA SER A 303 -29.27 13.27 -11.02
C SER A 303 -29.14 12.19 -9.95
N ARG A 304 -28.30 11.18 -10.19
CA ARG A 304 -28.06 10.08 -9.24
C ARG A 304 -27.38 10.58 -7.97
N GLN A 305 -26.33 11.37 -8.09
CA GLN A 305 -25.54 11.84 -6.94
C GLN A 305 -26.32 12.85 -6.12
N ILE A 306 -27.04 13.78 -6.76
CA ILE A 306 -27.96 14.70 -6.09
C ILE A 306 -29.05 13.91 -5.35
N GLY A 307 -29.61 12.85 -5.96
CA GLY A 307 -30.55 11.95 -5.29
C GLY A 307 -29.98 11.34 -4.00
N ARG A 308 -28.75 10.81 -4.07
CA ARG A 308 -28.06 10.23 -2.89
C ARG A 308 -27.79 11.27 -1.80
N TRP A 309 -27.35 12.46 -2.19
CA TRP A 309 -27.12 13.58 -1.29
C TRP A 309 -28.39 13.93 -0.51
N ARG A 310 -29.50 14.14 -1.22
CA ARG A 310 -30.83 14.44 -0.63
C ARG A 310 -31.33 13.35 0.31
N SER A 311 -31.06 12.07 0.00
CA SER A 311 -31.42 10.97 0.90
C SER A 311 -30.53 10.89 2.15
N PHE A 312 -29.31 11.43 2.10
CA PHE A 312 -28.35 11.34 3.19
C PHE A 312 -28.57 12.41 4.26
N GLY A 313 -28.61 13.69 3.90
CA GLY A 313 -28.55 14.81 4.86
C GLY A 313 -29.70 14.86 5.87
N PRO A 314 -30.96 15.07 5.43
CA PRO A 314 -32.10 15.24 6.33
C PRO A 314 -32.24 14.12 7.37
N ARG A 315 -31.98 12.87 6.95
CA ARG A 315 -32.02 11.71 7.84
C ARG A 315 -30.97 11.81 8.96
N HIS A 316 -29.72 12.13 8.63
CA HIS A 316 -28.67 12.18 9.63
C HIS A 316 -28.72 13.45 10.48
N THR A 317 -29.15 14.58 9.93
CA THR A 317 -29.41 15.81 10.69
C THR A 317 -30.54 15.59 11.70
N GLY A 318 -31.65 14.98 11.28
CA GLY A 318 -32.77 14.66 12.18
C GLY A 318 -32.36 13.71 13.31
N GLN A 319 -31.54 12.70 13.00
CA GLN A 319 -30.99 11.79 14.01
C GLN A 319 -30.08 12.49 15.03
N ILE A 320 -29.30 13.50 14.63
CA ILE A 320 -28.53 14.31 15.60
C ILE A 320 -29.47 15.10 16.49
N ARG A 321 -30.41 15.84 15.92
CA ARG A 321 -31.38 16.66 16.69
C ARG A 321 -32.20 15.84 17.68
N ALA A 322 -32.58 14.61 17.32
CA ALA A 322 -33.36 13.74 18.19
C ALA A 322 -32.54 13.07 19.31
N ASN A 323 -31.21 12.99 19.20
CA ASN A 323 -30.37 12.20 20.10
C ASN A 323 -29.26 12.99 20.80
N CYS A 324 -29.02 14.24 20.41
CA CYS A 324 -27.96 15.08 20.94
C CYS A 324 -28.57 16.33 21.58
N LYS A 325 -27.94 16.80 22.66
CA LYS A 325 -28.30 18.08 23.26
C LYS A 325 -27.95 19.21 22.29
N GLU A 326 -28.80 20.23 22.22
CA GLU A 326 -28.53 21.43 21.43
C GLU A 326 -27.18 22.06 21.84
N GLY A 327 -26.36 22.40 20.85
CA GLY A 327 -25.00 22.93 21.05
C GLY A 327 -23.92 21.90 21.39
N ASP A 328 -24.26 20.63 21.65
CA ASP A 328 -23.27 19.58 21.90
C ASP A 328 -22.67 19.02 20.60
N CYS A 329 -21.56 19.63 20.17
CA CYS A 329 -20.78 19.20 19.02
C CYS A 329 -19.96 17.92 19.24
N THR A 330 -19.89 17.40 20.47
CA THR A 330 -19.15 16.17 20.80
C THR A 330 -20.02 14.92 20.65
N CYS A 331 -21.34 15.07 20.69
CA CYS A 331 -22.30 13.99 20.45
C CYS A 331 -22.27 13.51 18.99
N ARG A 332 -22.24 12.17 18.81
CA ARG A 332 -22.25 11.47 17.50
C ARG A 332 -21.22 12.02 16.47
N PRO A 333 -19.93 12.07 16.82
CA PRO A 333 -18.92 12.77 16.02
C PRO A 333 -18.68 12.13 14.65
N ARG A 334 -18.87 10.80 14.54
CA ARG A 334 -18.82 10.07 13.25
C ARG A 334 -19.94 10.46 12.30
N GLN A 335 -21.15 10.65 12.82
CA GLN A 335 -22.31 11.04 12.03
C GLN A 335 -22.18 12.49 11.55
N ARG A 336 -21.76 13.40 12.44
CA ARG A 336 -21.38 14.77 12.11
C ARG A 336 -20.30 14.82 11.03
N GLN A 337 -19.25 14.01 11.15
CA GLN A 337 -18.21 13.93 10.11
C GLN A 337 -18.77 13.44 8.76
N GLY A 338 -19.74 12.53 8.79
CA GLY A 338 -20.47 12.09 7.60
C GLY A 338 -21.23 13.24 6.94
N LEU A 339 -21.96 14.05 7.73
CA LEU A 339 -22.65 15.24 7.21
C LEU A 339 -21.68 16.20 6.53
N LEU A 340 -20.55 16.54 7.18
CA LEU A 340 -19.52 17.39 6.58
C LEU A 340 -18.99 16.80 5.26
N GLN A 341 -18.71 15.49 5.21
CA GLN A 341 -18.22 14.81 4.00
C GLN A 341 -19.25 14.72 2.88
N TRP A 342 -20.54 14.89 3.19
CA TRP A 342 -21.63 15.03 2.24
C TRP A 342 -22.03 16.50 2.02
N SER A 343 -21.24 17.47 2.48
CA SER A 343 -21.51 18.90 2.36
C SER A 343 -22.86 19.33 2.98
N TYR A 344 -23.15 18.81 4.17
CA TYR A 344 -24.22 19.29 5.04
C TYR A 344 -23.63 19.94 6.29
N PRO A 345 -24.31 20.92 6.92
CA PRO A 345 -23.85 21.48 8.19
C PRO A 345 -23.69 20.36 9.22
N TYR A 346 -22.52 20.31 9.85
CA TYR A 346 -22.15 19.21 10.76
C TYR A 346 -22.22 19.59 12.23
N ASP A 347 -22.37 20.88 12.51
CA ASP A 347 -22.51 21.56 13.79
C ASP A 347 -23.99 21.82 14.16
N VAL A 348 -24.91 21.12 13.50
CA VAL A 348 -26.37 21.13 13.71
C VAL A 348 -26.85 20.61 15.06
#